data_AF-A0A0W8E6D4-F1
#
_entry.id   AF-A0A0W8E6D4-F1
#
_cell.length_a   1.000
_cell.length_b   1.000
_cell.length_c   1.000
_cell.angle_alpha   90.00
_cell.angle_beta   90.00
_cell.angle_gamma   90.00
#
_symmetry.space_group_name_H-M   'P 1'
#
loop_
_entity.id
_entity.type
_entity.pdbx_description
1 polymer ?
#
loop_
_entity_poly.entity_id
_entity_poly.type
_entity_poly.pdbx_seq_one_letter_code
_entity_poly.pdbx_strand_id
1 'polypeptide(L)'
;MIDKLLKLKTINSHVFDDMPWYQAVDIANTLGYTNPRKAFYKILSRNQADFEGCTRVEKIRKRSINTTTGISYRAYRATLLINEEGIKKFLNHCHKPIAQKYRAKISKNKQEEENIE
;
A
#
# COMPACT_ATOMS: atom_id res chain seq x y z
N MET A 1 -0.10 -11.33 9.71
CA MET A 1 -0.48 -9.97 10.23
C MET A 1 -0.29 -8.91 9.15
N ILE A 2 0.81 -8.96 8.38
CA ILE A 2 0.78 -8.51 6.98
C ILE A 2 -0.33 -9.24 6.22
N ASP A 3 -0.57 -10.52 6.49
CA ASP A 3 -1.74 -11.21 5.95
C ASP A 3 -3.06 -10.57 6.38
N LYS A 4 -3.18 -9.74 7.43
CA LYS A 4 -4.44 -9.01 7.67
C LYS A 4 -4.55 -7.74 6.80
N LEU A 5 -3.42 -7.11 6.47
CA LEU A 5 -3.31 -6.03 5.48
C LEU A 5 -3.48 -6.55 4.05
N LEU A 6 -3.01 -7.77 3.76
CA LEU A 6 -3.01 -8.42 2.43
C LEU A 6 -4.16 -9.43 2.24
N LYS A 7 -4.80 -9.95 3.30
CA LYS A 7 -6.07 -10.73 3.21
C LYS A 7 -7.26 -9.84 2.88
N LEU A 8 -7.09 -8.52 2.76
CA LEU A 8 -7.92 -7.67 1.90
C LEU A 8 -7.69 -8.03 0.42
N LYS A 9 -7.83 -9.33 0.07
CA LYS A 9 -8.04 -9.80 -1.31
C LYS A 9 -9.32 -9.22 -1.93
N THR A 10 -10.05 -8.42 -1.18
CA THR A 10 -11.27 -7.76 -1.58
C THR A 10 -11.13 -6.28 -1.22
N ILE A 11 -10.78 -5.48 -2.22
CA ILE A 11 -11.58 -4.32 -2.70
C ILE A 11 -10.78 -3.51 -3.74
N ASN A 12 -9.44 -3.47 -3.69
CA ASN A 12 -8.63 -2.60 -4.58
C ASN A 12 -7.24 -3.15 -4.97
N SER A 13 -7.08 -4.48 -5.06
CA SER A 13 -5.87 -5.08 -5.63
C SER A 13 -6.03 -5.34 -7.13
N HIS A 14 -4.96 -5.16 -7.88
CA HIS A 14 -4.88 -5.35 -9.32
C HIS A 14 -3.71 -6.30 -9.63
N VAL A 15 -3.90 -7.25 -10.52
CA VAL A 15 -2.81 -8.16 -10.94
C VAL A 15 -2.17 -7.57 -12.18
N PHE A 16 -0.85 -7.36 -12.11
CA PHE A 16 -0.01 -6.94 -13.23
C PHE A 16 1.28 -7.73 -13.13
N ASP A 17 1.84 -8.16 -14.27
CA ASP A 17 3.12 -8.88 -14.32
C ASP A 17 3.15 -10.10 -13.38
N ASP A 18 2.04 -10.84 -13.36
CA ASP A 18 1.80 -12.02 -12.49
C ASP A 18 1.95 -11.78 -10.98
N MET A 19 1.96 -10.52 -10.56
CA MET A 19 2.07 -10.12 -9.15
C MET A 19 0.90 -9.22 -8.71
N PRO A 20 0.49 -9.27 -7.42
CA PRO A 20 -0.54 -8.40 -6.90
C PRO A 20 0.01 -7.00 -6.59
N TRP A 21 -0.74 -6.00 -7.04
CA TRP A 21 -0.51 -4.57 -6.78
C TRP A 21 -1.69 -3.97 -6.04
N TYR A 22 -1.43 -3.08 -5.09
CA TYR A 22 -2.43 -2.52 -4.18
C TYR A 22 -2.46 -1.01 -4.30
N GLN A 23 -3.63 -0.38 -4.12
CA GLN A 23 -3.69 1.08 -4.05
C GLN A 23 -2.94 1.60 -2.83
N ALA A 24 -1.92 2.41 -3.05
CA ALA A 24 -1.05 2.93 -1.98
C ALA A 24 -1.83 3.72 -0.90
N VAL A 25 -2.90 4.41 -1.32
CA VAL A 25 -3.78 5.18 -0.44
C VAL A 25 -4.50 4.28 0.56
N ASP A 26 -4.90 3.07 0.16
CA ASP A 26 -5.63 2.14 1.03
C ASP A 26 -4.73 1.54 2.10
N ILE A 27 -3.45 1.31 1.77
CA ILE A 27 -2.45 0.88 2.75
C ILE A 27 -2.29 1.95 3.83
N ALA A 28 -2.09 3.22 3.44
CA ALA A 28 -1.99 4.32 4.39
C ALA A 28 -3.29 4.54 5.19
N ASN A 29 -4.46 4.32 4.57
CA ASN A 29 -5.74 4.40 5.25
C ASN A 29 -5.87 3.31 6.33
N THR A 30 -5.48 2.07 5.99
CA THR A 30 -5.49 0.93 6.90
C THR A 30 -4.55 1.13 8.09
N LEU A 31 -3.46 1.89 7.91
CA LEU A 31 -2.56 2.27 9.01
C LEU A 31 -3.09 3.42 9.88
N GLY A 32 -4.28 3.96 9.60
CA GLY A 32 -4.92 4.99 10.40
C GLY A 32 -4.31 6.39 10.20
N TYR A 33 -3.90 6.73 8.98
CA TYR A 33 -3.54 8.11 8.64
C TYR A 33 -4.80 8.93 8.33
N THR A 34 -4.96 10.08 8.97
CA THR A 34 -6.07 11.03 8.69
C THR A 34 -6.06 11.53 7.25
N ASN A 35 -4.87 11.69 6.66
CA ASN A 35 -4.66 12.07 5.27
C ASN A 35 -3.82 11.01 4.55
N PRO A 36 -4.40 9.86 4.15
CA PRO A 36 -3.65 8.70 3.68
C PRO A 36 -2.76 9.01 2.47
N ARG A 37 -3.30 9.73 1.49
CA ARG A 37 -2.55 10.16 0.30
C ARG A 37 -1.33 10.99 0.69
N LYS A 38 -1.52 12.10 1.42
CA LYS A 38 -0.43 13.00 1.80
C LYS A 38 0.64 12.26 2.61
N ALA A 39 0.23 11.39 3.54
CA ALA A 39 1.16 10.59 4.33
C ALA A 39 1.99 9.64 3.47
N PHE A 40 1.36 8.92 2.54
CA PHE A 40 2.04 8.00 1.64
C PHE A 40 3.08 8.73 0.76
N TYR A 41 2.66 9.79 0.07
CA TYR A 41 3.55 10.56 -0.81
C TYR A 41 4.72 11.21 -0.03
N LYS A 42 4.49 11.62 1.22
CA LYS A 42 5.55 12.16 2.09
C LYS A 42 6.60 11.10 2.43
N ILE A 43 6.21 9.87 2.70
CA ILE A 43 7.15 8.76 2.98
C ILE A 43 7.87 8.35 1.69
N LEU A 44 7.14 8.25 0.58
CA LEU A 44 7.70 7.92 -0.73
C LEU A 44 8.77 8.92 -1.16
N SER A 45 8.46 10.22 -1.15
CA SER A 45 9.39 11.28 -1.57
C SER A 45 10.65 11.36 -0.72
N ARG A 46 10.59 10.98 0.56
CA ARG A 46 11.76 11.00 1.45
C ARG A 46 12.67 9.77 1.28
N ASN A 47 12.15 8.68 0.73
CA ASN A 47 12.85 7.40 0.65
C ASN A 47 12.77 6.84 -0.78
N GLN A 48 12.87 7.69 -1.80
CA GLN A 48 12.54 7.32 -3.18
C GLN A 48 13.34 6.10 -3.68
N ALA A 49 14.62 6.01 -3.32
CA ALA A 49 15.50 4.90 -3.67
C ALA A 49 14.97 3.55 -3.16
N ASP A 50 14.39 3.52 -1.95
CA ASP A 50 13.84 2.28 -1.40
C ASP A 50 12.63 1.79 -2.21
N PHE A 51 11.83 2.70 -2.77
CA PHE A 51 10.60 2.37 -3.48
C PHE A 51 10.78 2.14 -5.00
N GLU A 52 12.01 2.20 -5.50
CA GLU A 52 12.31 1.89 -6.90
C GLU A 52 11.87 0.45 -7.23
N GLY A 53 11.19 0.27 -8.37
CA GLY A 53 10.61 -1.02 -8.78
C GLY A 53 9.40 -1.50 -7.98
N CYS A 54 9.07 -0.88 -6.83
CA CYS A 54 7.98 -1.32 -5.97
C CYS A 54 6.69 -0.48 -6.10
N THR A 55 6.73 0.61 -6.88
CA THR A 55 5.60 1.52 -7.10
C THR A 55 5.38 1.78 -8.60
N ARG A 56 4.12 1.93 -9.00
CA ARG A 56 3.76 2.29 -10.39
C ARG A 56 2.47 3.10 -10.43
N VAL A 57 2.26 3.88 -11.48
CA VAL A 57 1.03 4.66 -11.67
C VAL A 57 0.21 4.02 -12.78
N GLU A 58 -1.02 3.62 -12.47
CA GLU A 58 -1.93 2.99 -13.42
C GLU A 58 -3.23 3.75 -13.57
N LYS A 59 -3.79 3.72 -14.79
CA LYS A 59 -5.13 4.26 -15.06
C LYS A 59 -6.18 3.23 -14.67
N ILE A 60 -6.66 3.30 -13.45
CA ILE A 60 -7.69 2.39 -12.93
C ILE A 60 -9.09 2.95 -13.21
N ARG A 61 -10.00 2.09 -13.69
CA ARG A 61 -11.40 2.43 -13.96
C ARG A 61 -12.10 2.84 -12.67
N LYS A 62 -12.78 3.99 -12.71
CA LYS A 62 -13.60 4.50 -11.62
C LYS A 62 -14.98 4.89 -12.16
N ARG A 63 -16.05 4.50 -11.45
CA ARG A 63 -17.37 5.09 -11.71
C ARG A 63 -17.37 6.54 -11.24
N SER A 64 -17.75 7.42 -12.13
CA SER A 64 -17.96 8.84 -11.84
C SER A 64 -19.41 9.17 -12.13
N ILE A 65 -19.99 10.06 -11.33
CA ILE A 65 -21.37 10.51 -11.49
C ILE A 65 -21.29 11.97 -11.87
N ASN A 66 -21.94 12.35 -12.97
CA ASN A 66 -22.13 13.75 -13.29
C ASN A 66 -23.11 14.33 -12.26
N THR A 67 -22.66 15.30 -11.46
CA THR A 67 -23.46 15.89 -10.38
C THR A 67 -24.64 16.72 -10.89
N THR A 68 -24.57 17.21 -12.13
CA THR A 68 -25.62 18.03 -12.76
C THR A 68 -26.69 17.17 -13.42
N THR A 69 -26.29 16.11 -14.12
CA THR A 69 -27.23 15.26 -14.89
C THR A 69 -27.59 13.95 -14.19
N GLY A 70 -26.90 13.59 -13.10
CA GLY A 70 -27.06 12.31 -12.41
C GLY A 70 -26.52 11.09 -13.17
N ILE A 71 -26.08 11.27 -14.42
CA ILE A 71 -25.63 10.17 -15.27
C ILE A 71 -24.30 9.62 -14.77
N SER A 72 -24.26 8.31 -14.53
CA SER A 72 -23.01 7.60 -14.23
C SER A 72 -22.23 7.31 -15.50
N TYR A 73 -20.94 7.64 -15.51
CA TYR A 73 -20.03 7.29 -16.60
C TYR A 73 -18.78 6.58 -16.05
N ARG A 74 -18.10 5.86 -16.95
CA ARG A 74 -16.83 5.20 -16.63
C ARG A 74 -15.70 6.16 -16.94
N ALA A 75 -14.94 6.56 -15.93
CA ALA A 75 -13.74 7.38 -16.07
C ALA A 75 -12.49 6.55 -15.70
N TYR A 76 -11.31 7.03 -16.10
CA TYR A 76 -10.04 6.48 -15.65
C TYR A 76 -9.37 7.46 -14.70
N ARG A 77 -8.80 6.95 -13.60
CA ARG A 77 -8.04 7.76 -12.65
C ARG A 77 -6.62 7.20 -12.53
N ALA A 78 -5.64 8.07 -12.73
CA ALA A 78 -4.25 7.77 -12.38
C ALA A 78 -4.18 7.45 -10.87
N THR A 79 -3.75 6.23 -10.58
CA THR A 79 -3.74 5.66 -9.24
C THR A 79 -2.37 5.09 -8.97
N LEU A 80 -1.76 5.53 -7.87
CA LEU A 80 -0.49 4.99 -7.43
C LEU A 80 -0.72 3.62 -6.80
N LEU A 81 -0.05 2.63 -7.36
CA LEU A 81 -0.04 1.26 -6.90
C LEU A 81 1.30 0.92 -6.25
N ILE A 82 1.26 -0.02 -5.32
CA ILE A 82 2.40 -0.55 -4.58
C ILE A 82 2.30 -2.07 -4.51
N ASN A 83 3.40 -2.77 -4.76
CA ASN A 83 3.44 -4.23 -4.61
C ASN A 83 3.77 -4.64 -3.17
N GLU A 84 3.84 -5.95 -2.89
CA GLU A 84 4.10 -6.45 -1.55
C GLU A 84 5.44 -5.97 -0.96
N GLU A 85 6.50 -5.95 -1.77
CA GLU A 85 7.82 -5.49 -1.34
C GLU A 85 7.78 -4.02 -0.92
N GLY A 86 7.12 -3.17 -1.71
CA GLY A 86 6.91 -1.76 -1.38
C GLY A 86 6.12 -1.59 -0.10
N ILE A 87 5.12 -2.44 0.18
CA ILE A 87 4.36 -2.39 1.44
C ILE A 87 5.28 -2.68 2.63
N LYS A 88 6.17 -3.67 2.53
CA LYS A 88 7.15 -3.99 3.60
C LYS A 88 8.07 -2.78 3.85
N LYS A 89 8.61 -2.17 2.79
CA LYS A 89 9.43 -0.96 2.88
C LYS A 89 8.65 0.22 3.48
N PHE A 90 7.39 0.42 3.09
CA PHE A 90 6.52 1.45 3.67
C PHE A 90 6.29 1.25 5.17
N LEU A 91 6.08 0.00 5.61
CA LEU A 91 5.93 -0.31 7.03
C LEU A 91 7.22 -0.02 7.81
N ASN A 92 8.39 -0.25 7.22
CA ASN A 92 9.67 0.08 7.86
C ASN A 92 9.83 1.57 8.15
N HIS A 93 9.29 2.43 7.28
CA HIS A 93 9.36 3.90 7.44
C HIS A 93 8.18 4.52 8.20
N CYS A 94 7.17 3.72 8.55
CA CYS A 94 5.94 4.22 9.16
C CYS A 94 6.01 4.23 10.69
N HIS A 95 5.67 5.36 11.33
CA HIS A 95 5.67 5.47 12.80
C HIS A 95 4.37 5.00 13.47
N LYS A 96 3.40 4.48 12.70
CA LYS A 96 2.11 4.05 13.26
C LYS A 96 2.28 2.79 14.13
N PRO A 97 1.45 2.60 15.17
CA PRO A 97 1.54 1.44 16.06
C PRO A 97 1.48 0.08 15.34
N ILE A 98 0.70 -0.02 14.26
CA ILE A 98 0.61 -1.24 13.44
C ILE A 98 1.96 -1.56 12.77
N ALA A 99 2.64 -0.54 12.25
CA ALA A 99 3.96 -0.68 11.64
C ALA A 99 5.05 -1.00 12.68
N GLN A 100 4.96 -0.43 13.88
CA GLN A 100 5.85 -0.78 15.00
C GLN A 100 5.68 -2.25 15.41
N LYS A 101 4.44 -2.73 15.56
CA LYS A 101 4.15 -4.15 15.84
C LYS A 101 4.69 -5.07 14.76
N TYR A 102 4.59 -4.65 13.50
CA TYR A 102 5.18 -5.39 12.38
C TYR A 102 6.70 -5.49 12.49
N ARG A 103 7.40 -4.36 12.67
CA ARG A 103 8.87 -4.35 12.84
C ARG A 103 9.33 -5.20 14.02
N ALA A 104 8.69 -5.06 15.18
CA ALA A 104 9.01 -5.83 16.37
C ALA A 104 8.86 -7.35 16.14
N LYS A 105 7.89 -7.76 15.31
CA LYS A 105 7.71 -9.17 14.97
C LYS A 105 8.81 -9.69 14.02
N ILE A 106 9.19 -8.91 13.00
CA ILE A 106 10.28 -9.28 12.09
C ILE A 106 11.58 -9.49 12.88
N SER A 107 11.89 -8.57 13.80
CA SER A 107 13.10 -8.65 14.62
C SER A 107 13.13 -9.92 15.49
N LYS A 108 11.98 -10.36 16.02
CA LYS A 108 11.88 -11.61 16.77
C LYS A 108 12.09 -12.84 15.89
N ASN A 109 11.42 -12.88 14.73
CA ASN A 109 11.58 -14.00 13.80
C ASN A 109 13.04 -14.15 13.33
N LYS A 110 13.75 -13.05 13.07
CA LYS A 110 15.15 -13.07 12.65
C LYS A 110 16.08 -13.61 13.75
N GLN A 111 15.81 -13.26 15.01
CA GLN A 111 16.55 -13.79 16.16
C GLN A 111 16.25 -15.28 16.43
N GLU A 112 15.06 -15.75 16.09
CA GLU A 112 14.70 -17.17 16.19
C GLU A 112 15.38 -18.00 15.08
N GLU A 113 15.49 -17.46 13.86
CA GLU A 113 16.23 -18.09 12.75
C GLU A 113 17.74 -18.17 13.04
N GLU A 114 18.34 -17.13 13.61
CA GLU A 114 19.76 -17.10 14.00
C GLU A 114 20.10 -17.98 15.22
N ASN A 115 19.11 -18.49 15.97
CA ASN A 115 19.34 -19.37 17.14
C ASN A 115 19.15 -20.87 16.82
N ILE A 116 18.75 -21.22 15.59
CA ILE A 116 18.53 -22.61 15.15
C ILE A 116 19.74 -23.13 14.34
N GLU A 117 20.64 -22.26 13.90
CA GLU A 117 22.00 -22.59 13.42
C GLU A 117 23.01 -22.69 14.58
#